data_AF-A0A839RWE8-F1
#
_entry.id   AF-A0A839RWE8-F1
#
_cell.length_a   1.000
_cell.length_b   1.000
_cell.length_c   1.000
_cell.angle_alpha   90.00
_cell.angle_beta   90.00
_cell.angle_gamma   90.00
#
_symmetry.space_group_name_H-M   'P 1'
#
loop_
_entity.id
_entity.type
_entity.pdbx_description
1 polymer ?
#
loop_
_entity_poly.entity_id
_entity_poly.type
_entity_poly.pdbx_seq_one_letter_code
_entity_poly.pdbx_strand_id
1 'polypeptide(L)'
;MTDGYGASAAGGGATSAAARYKETIGLARTAAEELRTWEQAREQQLYAEIQAAEENLTAATEAEEAMADRARRWWSMARDNVARLSWLDVGADPEPVPTARGEQASRYADDIRPAYHELAQAVLKLGWRAR
;
A
#
# COMPACT_ATOMS: atom_id res chain seq x y z
N MET A 1 30.21 76.05 41.37
CA MET A 1 28.77 76.17 41.62
C MET A 1 28.08 75.93 40.28
N THR A 2 27.44 74.76 40.13
CA THR A 2 26.25 74.42 39.30
C THR A 2 26.16 75.00 37.88
N ASP A 3 25.75 74.31 36.82
CA ASP A 3 25.23 72.97 36.57
C ASP A 3 25.02 72.94 35.05
N GLY A 4 25.02 71.77 34.44
CA GLY A 4 24.67 71.67 33.02
C GLY A 4 24.75 70.28 32.40
N TYR A 5 24.59 69.23 33.22
CA TYR A 5 24.31 67.88 32.73
C TYR A 5 22.79 67.66 32.81
N GLY A 6 22.16 67.29 31.70
CA GLY A 6 20.76 66.85 31.67
C GLY A 6 20.04 67.35 30.41
N ALA A 7 19.44 66.54 29.57
CA ALA A 7 19.18 65.11 29.64
C ALA A 7 19.04 64.57 28.22
N SER A 8 19.84 63.56 27.91
CA SER A 8 19.48 62.52 26.94
C SER A 8 18.55 61.55 27.66
N ALA A 9 17.35 61.33 27.09
CA ALA A 9 16.36 60.27 27.35
C ALA A 9 14.96 60.87 27.22
N ALA A 10 13.96 60.30 26.56
CA ALA A 10 13.81 59.02 25.90
C ALA A 10 12.60 59.18 24.97
N GLY A 11 12.85 59.46 23.69
CA GLY A 11 11.81 59.59 22.66
C GLY A 11 11.53 58.30 21.88
N GLY A 12 11.84 57.13 22.46
CA GLY A 12 11.73 55.83 21.80
C GLY A 12 10.70 54.91 22.46
N GLY A 13 9.55 54.74 21.81
CA GLY A 13 8.76 53.51 21.82
C GLY A 13 8.29 52.95 23.16
N ALA A 14 7.24 53.51 23.76
CA ALA A 14 6.48 52.83 24.80
C ALA A 14 5.05 52.57 24.33
N THR A 15 4.88 51.55 23.49
CA THR A 15 3.56 50.94 23.24
C THR A 15 3.00 50.51 24.60
N SER A 16 1.82 51.03 24.97
CA SER A 16 1.23 50.78 26.29
C SER A 16 1.12 49.28 26.56
N ALA A 17 1.25 48.86 27.83
CA ALA A 17 1.13 47.44 28.20
C ALA A 17 -0.18 46.82 27.70
N ALA A 18 -1.26 47.61 27.68
CA ALA A 18 -2.56 47.21 27.13
C ALA A 18 -2.52 46.96 25.61
N ALA A 19 -1.79 47.78 24.84
CA ALA A 19 -1.64 47.58 23.40
C ALA A 19 -0.83 46.32 23.07
N ARG A 20 0.27 46.06 23.80
CA ARG A 20 1.05 44.82 23.67
C ARG A 20 0.25 43.57 24.05
N TYR A 21 -0.56 43.66 25.10
CA TYR A 21 -1.46 42.57 25.49
C TYR A 21 -2.48 42.28 24.39
N LYS A 22 -3.14 43.30 23.83
CA LYS A 22 -4.10 43.14 22.74
C LYS A 22 -3.48 42.51 21.50
N GLU A 23 -2.27 42.92 21.14
CA GLU A 23 -1.51 42.33 20.03
C GLU A 23 -1.21 40.84 20.28
N THR A 24 -0.72 40.51 21.48
CA THR A 24 -0.42 39.12 21.88
C THR A 24 -1.66 38.23 21.81
N ILE A 25 -2.81 38.72 22.32
CA ILE A 25 -4.07 37.98 22.27
C ILE A 25 -4.58 37.84 20.83
N GLY A 26 -4.41 38.86 19.99
CA GLY A 26 -4.73 38.79 18.57
C GLY A 26 -3.93 37.69 17.87
N LEU A 27 -2.62 37.65 18.07
CA LEU A 27 -1.73 36.62 17.53
C LEU A 27 -2.10 35.22 18.04
N ALA A 28 -2.36 35.08 19.35
CA ALA A 28 -2.76 33.81 19.94
C ALA A 28 -4.08 33.30 19.36
N ARG A 29 -5.04 34.20 19.10
CA ARG A 29 -6.30 33.84 18.46
C ARG A 29 -6.11 33.39 17.03
N THR A 30 -5.33 34.11 16.22
CA THR A 30 -5.03 33.72 14.84
C THR A 30 -4.31 32.38 14.79
N ALA A 31 -3.29 32.17 15.64
CA ALA A 31 -2.59 30.89 15.70
C ALA A 31 -3.50 29.73 16.10
N ALA A 32 -4.45 29.95 17.01
CA ALA A 32 -5.43 28.93 17.39
C ALA A 32 -6.43 28.62 16.26
N GLU A 33 -6.82 29.61 15.47
CA GLU A 33 -7.68 29.42 14.30
C GLU A 33 -6.92 28.66 13.19
N GLU A 34 -5.69 29.04 12.89
CA GLU A 34 -4.81 28.35 11.93
C GLU A 34 -4.55 26.90 12.33
N LEU A 35 -4.27 26.63 13.61
CA LEU A 35 -4.07 25.28 14.11
C LEU A 35 -5.32 24.42 13.90
N ARG A 36 -6.51 24.93 14.23
CA ARG A 36 -7.76 24.19 14.02
C ARG A 36 -8.01 23.89 12.55
N THR A 37 -7.76 24.86 11.67
CA THR A 37 -7.89 24.64 10.22
C THR A 37 -6.90 23.58 9.73
N TRP A 38 -5.66 23.62 10.22
CA TRP A 38 -4.65 22.62 9.89
C TRP A 38 -5.02 21.23 10.41
N GLU A 39 -5.50 21.12 11.64
CA GLU A 39 -5.94 19.85 12.24
C GLU A 39 -7.09 19.23 11.44
N GLN A 40 -8.09 20.03 11.06
CA GLN A 40 -9.21 19.58 10.22
C GLN A 40 -8.76 19.11 8.83
N ALA A 41 -7.84 19.86 8.20
CA ALA A 41 -7.29 19.47 6.91
C ALA A 41 -6.46 18.18 7.02
N ARG A 42 -5.69 18.03 8.10
CA ARG A 42 -4.88 16.84 8.35
C ARG A 42 -5.74 15.62 8.64
N GLU A 43 -6.83 15.77 9.39
CA GLU A 43 -7.81 14.73 9.64
C GLU A 43 -8.43 14.23 8.33
N GLN A 44 -8.89 15.13 7.47
CA GLN A 44 -9.45 14.78 6.16
C GLN A 44 -8.43 14.06 5.27
N GLN A 45 -7.18 14.53 5.26
CA GLN A 45 -6.10 13.88 4.52
C GLN A 45 -5.86 12.45 5.04
N LEU A 46 -5.80 12.26 6.35
CA LEU A 46 -5.59 10.94 6.95
C LEU A 46 -6.73 9.98 6.63
N TYR A 47 -7.99 10.44 6.67
CA TYR A 47 -9.12 9.61 6.25
C TYR A 47 -9.02 9.18 4.79
N ALA A 48 -8.62 10.10 3.89
CA ALA A 48 -8.43 9.77 2.48
C ALA A 48 -7.28 8.76 2.27
N GLU A 49 -6.16 8.92 3.01
CA GLU A 49 -5.02 7.99 2.97
C GLU A 49 -5.41 6.59 3.50
N ILE A 50 -6.20 6.53 4.58
CA ILE A 50 -6.71 5.26 5.13
C ILE A 50 -7.64 4.59 4.14
N GLN A 51 -8.61 5.31 3.58
CA GLN A 51 -9.55 4.76 2.61
C GLN A 51 -8.80 4.21 1.38
N ALA A 52 -7.84 4.96 0.84
CA ALA A 52 -7.03 4.49 -0.27
C ALA A 52 -6.21 3.23 0.10
N ALA A 53 -5.70 3.14 1.32
CA ALA A 53 -4.99 1.95 1.79
C ALA A 53 -5.92 0.74 1.92
N GLU A 54 -7.14 0.93 2.42
CA GLU A 54 -8.17 -0.13 2.54
C GLU A 54 -8.61 -0.64 1.16
N GLU A 55 -8.81 0.25 0.20
CA GLU A 55 -9.13 -0.11 -1.19
C GLU A 55 -8.00 -0.92 -1.82
N ASN A 56 -6.74 -0.50 -1.63
CA ASN A 56 -5.58 -1.23 -2.13
C ASN A 56 -5.41 -2.60 -1.47
N LEU A 57 -5.65 -2.71 -0.17
CA LEU A 57 -5.59 -3.99 0.55
C LEU A 57 -6.67 -4.95 0.03
N THR A 58 -7.89 -4.44 -0.17
CA THR A 58 -9.01 -5.22 -0.70
C THR A 58 -8.66 -5.75 -2.10
N ALA A 59 -8.21 -4.87 -3.00
CA ALA A 59 -7.83 -5.25 -4.35
C ALA A 59 -6.67 -6.27 -4.38
N ALA A 60 -5.68 -6.11 -3.51
CA ALA A 60 -4.58 -7.06 -3.39
C ALA A 60 -5.04 -8.44 -2.90
N THR A 61 -5.94 -8.48 -1.91
CA THR A 61 -6.50 -9.71 -1.35
C THR A 61 -7.33 -10.46 -2.40
N GLU A 62 -8.21 -9.75 -3.13
CA GLU A 62 -8.99 -10.35 -4.21
C GLU A 62 -8.11 -10.90 -5.34
N ALA A 63 -7.04 -10.19 -5.69
CA ALA A 63 -6.07 -10.64 -6.69
C ALA A 63 -5.32 -11.91 -6.25
N GLU A 64 -4.96 -12.00 -4.96
CA GLU A 64 -4.33 -13.18 -4.38
C GLU A 64 -5.26 -14.40 -4.43
N GLU A 65 -6.51 -14.24 -3.98
CA GLU A 65 -7.51 -15.30 -4.00
C GLU A 65 -7.78 -15.78 -5.43
N ALA A 66 -7.95 -14.86 -6.38
CA ALA A 66 -8.16 -15.19 -7.78
C ALA A 66 -6.97 -15.95 -8.38
N MET A 67 -5.73 -15.60 -7.99
CA MET A 67 -4.53 -16.29 -8.44
C MET A 67 -4.42 -17.70 -7.83
N ALA A 68 -4.71 -17.85 -6.54
CA ALA A 68 -4.74 -19.14 -5.85
C ALA A 68 -5.77 -20.09 -6.49
N ASP A 69 -6.97 -19.58 -6.78
CA ASP A 69 -8.01 -20.32 -7.50
C ASP A 69 -7.57 -20.75 -8.88
N ARG A 70 -6.95 -19.84 -9.64
CA ARG A 70 -6.42 -20.16 -10.97
C ARG A 70 -5.35 -21.24 -10.89
N ALA A 71 -4.42 -21.15 -9.95
CA ALA A 71 -3.38 -22.15 -9.74
C ALA A 71 -3.96 -23.53 -9.40
N ARG A 72 -4.91 -23.60 -8.46
CA ARG A 72 -5.62 -24.84 -8.08
C ARG A 72 -6.35 -25.47 -9.25
N ARG A 73 -7.03 -24.67 -10.09
CA ARG A 73 -7.72 -25.17 -11.29
C ARG A 73 -6.75 -25.79 -12.30
N TRP A 74 -5.64 -25.11 -12.59
CA TRP A 74 -4.62 -25.65 -13.50
C TRP A 74 -3.99 -26.93 -12.95
N TRP A 75 -3.71 -26.96 -11.66
CA TRP A 75 -3.20 -28.16 -10.99
C TRP A 75 -4.17 -29.34 -11.10
N SER A 76 -5.46 -29.14 -10.80
CA SER A 76 -6.46 -30.19 -10.95
C SER A 76 -6.52 -30.71 -12.39
N MET A 77 -6.52 -29.81 -13.38
CA MET A 77 -6.50 -30.22 -14.79
C MET A 77 -5.26 -31.04 -15.15
N ALA A 78 -4.08 -30.63 -14.66
CA ALA A 78 -2.84 -31.37 -14.88
C ALA A 78 -2.87 -32.75 -14.22
N ARG A 79 -3.35 -32.83 -12.97
CA ARG A 79 -3.54 -34.10 -12.24
C ARG A 79 -4.48 -35.03 -12.99
N ASP A 80 -5.63 -34.53 -13.44
CA ASP A 80 -6.62 -35.34 -14.17
C ASP A 80 -6.07 -35.83 -15.53
N ASN A 81 -5.22 -35.02 -16.17
CA ASN A 81 -4.54 -35.40 -17.40
C ASN A 81 -3.57 -36.56 -17.16
N VAL A 82 -2.75 -36.44 -16.11
CA VAL A 82 -1.70 -37.40 -15.77
C VAL A 82 -2.25 -38.66 -15.10
N ALA A 83 -3.36 -38.60 -14.37
CA ALA A 83 -3.99 -39.75 -13.72
C ALA A 83 -4.38 -40.89 -14.69
N ARG A 84 -4.39 -40.62 -16.01
CA ARG A 84 -4.55 -41.63 -17.06
C ARG A 84 -3.34 -42.56 -17.20
N LEU A 85 -2.18 -42.15 -16.66
CA LEU A 85 -0.95 -42.92 -16.65
C LEU A 85 -0.85 -43.66 -15.33
N SER A 86 -1.25 -44.94 -15.32
CA SER A 86 -1.34 -45.77 -14.10
C SER A 86 -0.02 -45.99 -13.36
N TRP A 87 1.11 -45.66 -13.98
CA TRP A 87 2.45 -45.80 -13.41
C TRP A 87 3.00 -44.51 -12.79
N LEU A 88 2.30 -43.37 -12.96
CA LEU A 88 2.75 -42.08 -12.47
C LEU A 88 1.92 -41.65 -11.26
N ASP A 89 2.57 -41.52 -10.12
CA ASP A 89 1.97 -40.97 -8.91
C ASP A 89 1.97 -39.44 -8.98
N VAL A 90 0.81 -38.83 -8.76
CA VAL A 90 0.69 -37.36 -8.78
C VAL A 90 0.97 -36.84 -7.38
N GLY A 91 1.94 -35.92 -7.29
CA GLY A 91 2.36 -35.32 -6.01
C GLY A 91 1.27 -34.51 -5.32
N ALA A 92 1.64 -33.93 -4.17
CA ALA A 92 0.78 -33.06 -3.37
C ALA A 92 0.39 -31.77 -4.12
N ASP A 93 -0.67 -31.11 -3.63
CA ASP A 93 -1.10 -29.83 -4.15
C ASP A 93 0.00 -28.76 -4.02
N PRO A 94 0.07 -27.79 -4.97
CA PRO A 94 1.12 -26.79 -4.98
C PRO A 94 0.99 -25.85 -3.78
N GLU A 95 2.08 -25.71 -3.02
CA GLU A 95 2.17 -24.75 -1.93
C GLU A 95 2.61 -23.36 -2.45
N PRO A 96 2.16 -22.27 -1.80
CA PRO A 96 2.64 -20.94 -2.12
C PRO A 96 4.16 -20.81 -1.95
N VAL A 97 4.84 -20.23 -2.94
CA VAL A 97 6.29 -20.02 -2.88
C VAL A 97 6.58 -18.69 -2.16
N PRO A 98 7.21 -18.70 -0.97
CA PRO A 98 7.38 -17.50 -0.15
C PRO A 98 8.33 -16.46 -0.78
N THR A 99 9.18 -16.88 -1.71
CA THR A 99 10.12 -16.02 -2.42
C THR A 99 9.56 -15.48 -3.74
N ALA A 100 8.33 -15.84 -4.11
CA ALA A 100 7.71 -15.36 -5.34
C ALA A 100 7.42 -13.86 -5.25
N ARG A 101 7.68 -13.14 -6.34
CA ARG A 101 7.39 -11.71 -6.43
C ARG A 101 5.92 -11.54 -6.83
N GLY A 102 5.10 -11.02 -5.93
CA GLY A 102 3.66 -10.78 -6.19
C GLY A 102 3.42 -9.92 -7.43
N GLU A 103 4.27 -8.92 -7.67
CA GLU A 103 4.22 -8.06 -8.88
C GLU A 103 4.35 -8.85 -10.20
N GLN A 104 4.93 -10.04 -10.17
CA GLN A 104 5.12 -10.90 -11.34
C GLN A 104 4.06 -12.01 -11.45
N ALA A 105 3.05 -12.04 -10.57
CA ALA A 105 2.06 -13.11 -10.52
C ALA A 105 1.35 -13.33 -11.85
N SER A 106 0.97 -12.24 -12.56
CA SER A 106 0.37 -12.34 -13.90
C SER A 106 1.30 -13.00 -14.90
N ARG A 107 2.58 -12.65 -14.89
CA ARG A 107 3.59 -13.26 -15.77
C ARG A 107 3.74 -14.75 -15.47
N TYR A 108 3.84 -15.12 -14.20
CA TYR A 108 3.88 -16.54 -13.82
C TYR A 108 2.63 -17.29 -14.30
N ALA A 109 1.46 -16.65 -14.23
CA ALA A 109 0.21 -17.25 -14.67
C ALA A 109 0.10 -17.43 -16.19
N ASP A 110 0.82 -16.62 -16.97
CA ASP A 110 0.89 -16.72 -18.43
C ASP A 110 1.77 -17.89 -18.88
N ASP A 111 2.80 -18.23 -18.11
CA ASP A 111 3.69 -19.37 -18.36
C ASP A 111 2.99 -20.73 -18.11
N ILE A 112 1.90 -20.76 -17.33
CA ILE A 112 1.18 -22.01 -17.01
C ILE A 112 0.52 -22.63 -18.25
N ARG A 113 -0.08 -21.82 -19.13
CA ARG A 113 -0.81 -22.33 -20.31
C ARG A 113 0.10 -23.08 -21.28
N PRO A 114 1.25 -22.52 -21.74
CA PRO A 114 2.15 -23.27 -22.62
C PRO A 114 2.71 -24.51 -21.94
N ALA A 115 3.09 -24.43 -20.66
CA ALA A 115 3.57 -25.59 -19.90
C ALA A 115 2.52 -26.72 -19.81
N TYR A 116 1.25 -26.38 -19.55
CA TYR A 116 0.16 -27.35 -19.56
C TYR A 116 -0.05 -27.97 -20.94
N HIS A 117 0.05 -27.18 -22.02
CA HIS A 117 -0.08 -27.71 -23.37
C HIS A 117 1.04 -28.71 -23.70
N GLU A 118 2.28 -28.40 -23.32
CA GLU A 118 3.41 -29.31 -23.46
C GLU A 118 3.21 -30.61 -22.67
N LEU A 119 2.73 -30.50 -21.42
CA LEU A 119 2.37 -31.66 -20.60
C LEU A 119 1.32 -32.53 -21.29
N ALA A 120 0.21 -31.93 -21.74
CA ALA A 120 -0.87 -32.66 -22.39
C ALA A 120 -0.39 -33.38 -23.66
N GLN A 121 0.47 -32.74 -24.46
CA GLN A 121 1.07 -33.36 -25.64
C GLN A 121 2.02 -34.51 -25.28
N ALA A 122 2.82 -34.36 -24.23
CA ALA A 122 3.71 -35.41 -23.74
C ALA A 122 2.91 -36.63 -23.25
N VAL A 123 1.84 -36.42 -22.48
CA VAL A 123 0.95 -37.49 -22.01
C VAL A 123 0.30 -38.22 -23.18
N LEU A 124 -0.21 -37.49 -24.19
CA LEU A 124 -0.75 -38.12 -25.41
C LEU A 124 0.31 -38.95 -26.15
N LYS A 125 1.54 -38.44 -26.26
CA LYS A 125 2.72 -39.14 -26.82
C LYS A 125 3.25 -40.29 -25.95
N LEU A 126 2.77 -40.49 -24.74
CA LEU A 126 3.12 -41.65 -23.91
C LEU A 126 1.95 -42.65 -23.87
N GLY A 127 0.72 -42.16 -23.86
CA GLY A 127 -0.49 -42.97 -23.85
C GLY A 127 -0.67 -43.86 -25.08
N TRP A 128 -0.15 -43.48 -26.25
CA TRP A 128 -0.14 -44.38 -27.44
C TRP A 128 0.86 -45.53 -27.33
N ARG A 129 1.88 -45.41 -26.46
CA ARG A 129 2.90 -46.45 -26.20
C ARG A 129 2.56 -47.35 -25.01
N ALA A 130 1.60 -46.96 -24.19
CA ALA A 130 1.10 -47.75 -23.06
C ALA A 130 -0.03 -48.72 -23.45
N ARG A 131 -0.29 -48.88 -24.76
CA ARG A 131 -1.27 -49.82 -25.32
C ARG A 131 -0.58 -51.04 -25.92
#